data_AF-A0A1Q2U0Z1-F1
#
_entry.id   AF-A0A1Q2U0Z1-F1
#
_cell.length_a   1.000
_cell.length_b   1.000
_cell.length_c   1.000
_cell.angle_alpha   90.00
_cell.angle_beta   90.00
_cell.angle_gamma   90.00
#
_symmetry.space_group_name_H-M   'P 1'
#
loop_
_entity.id
_entity.type
_entity.pdbx_description
1 polymer ?
#
loop_
_entity_poly.entity_id
_entity_poly.type
_entity_poly.pdbx_seq_one_letter_code
_entity_poly.pdbx_strand_id
1 'polypeptide(L)' 'MTTNQTKAKCKYCDGQGYVSERDCSGNVQRESTCPLCAGTGTQVFNPATE' A
#
# COMPACT_ATOMS: atom_id res chain seq x y z
N MET A 1 -11.74 3.08 -24.92
CA MET A 1 -12.07 2.43 -23.64
C MET A 1 -11.33 3.18 -22.54
N THR A 2 -11.98 4.15 -21.92
CA THR A 2 -11.37 4.97 -20.86
C THR A 2 -11.56 4.22 -19.56
N THR A 3 -10.57 3.40 -19.16
CA THR A 3 -10.60 2.74 -17.86
C THR A 3 -10.42 3.82 -16.79
N ASN A 4 -11.51 4.13 -16.08
CA ASN A 4 -11.53 5.08 -14.98
C ASN A 4 -10.87 4.42 -13.76
N GLN A 5 -9.55 4.24 -13.86
CA GLN A 5 -8.71 3.62 -12.83
C GLN A 5 -8.58 4.61 -11.67
N THR A 6 -9.31 4.34 -10.59
CA THR A 6 -9.21 5.18 -9.40
C THR A 6 -8.01 4.69 -8.60
N LYS A 7 -6.93 5.49 -8.58
CA LYS A 7 -5.78 5.24 -7.69
C LYS A 7 -6.21 5.52 -6.26
N ALA A 8 -6.45 4.46 -5.50
CA ALA A 8 -6.69 4.55 -4.07
C ALA A 8 -5.37 4.39 -3.31
N LYS A 9 -5.32 4.92 -2.09
CA LYS A 9 -4.21 4.66 -1.17
C LYS A 9 -4.16 3.16 -0.88
N CYS A 10 -2.96 2.58 -0.94
CA CYS A 10 -2.78 1.18 -0.58
C CYS A 10 -3.16 0.99 0.89
N LYS A 11 -4.23 0.22 1.15
CA LYS A 11 -4.75 0.00 2.52
C LYS A 11 -3.77 -0.72 3.43
N TYR A 12 -2.88 -1.53 2.87
CA TYR A 12 -1.91 -2.31 3.65
C TYR A 12 -0.78 -1.47 4.23
N CYS A 13 -0.27 -0.48 3.49
CA CYS A 13 0.76 0.43 3.97
C CYS A 13 0.24 1.83 4.28
N ASP A 14 -1.08 2.01 4.28
CA ASP A 14 -1.80 3.29 4.40
C ASP A 14 -1.26 4.41 3.49
N GLY A 15 -0.79 4.04 2.30
CA GLY A 15 -0.21 5.01 1.36
C GLY A 15 1.28 5.30 1.51
N GLN A 16 1.95 4.74 2.51
CA GLN A 16 3.38 4.99 2.75
C GLN A 16 4.31 4.34 1.72
N GLY A 17 3.86 3.23 1.10
CA GLY A 17 4.69 2.45 0.17
C GLY A 17 5.63 1.44 0.85
N TYR A 18 5.75 1.48 2.17
CA TYR A 18 6.52 0.52 2.96
C TYR A 18 5.74 0.09 4.20
N VAL A 19 6.15 -1.01 4.81
CA VAL A 19 5.68 -1.45 6.12
C VAL A 19 6.84 -1.44 7.10
N SER A 20 6.58 -0.93 8.30
CA SER A 20 7.56 -0.89 9.38
C SER A 20 7.27 -2.02 10.34
N GLU A 21 8.23 -2.93 10.48
CA GLU A 21 8.24 -3.92 11.55
C GLU A 21 8.73 -3.23 12.83
N ARG A 22 7.90 -3.30 13.86
CA ARG A 22 8.19 -2.69 15.16
C ARG A 22 8.43 -3.79 16.18
N ASP A 23 9.39 -3.56 17.08
CA ASP A 23 9.60 -4.46 18.21
C ASP A 23 8.47 -4.33 19.24
N CYS A 24 8.46 -5.20 20.25
CA CYS A 24 7.47 -5.17 21.34
C CYS A 24 7.47 -3.86 22.13
N SER A 25 8.55 -3.07 22.08
CA SER A 25 8.67 -1.73 22.67
C SER A 25 8.21 -0.61 21.73
N GLY A 26 7.81 -0.95 20.50
CA GLY A 26 7.24 -0.03 19.51
C GLY A 26 8.25 0.74 18.66
N ASN A 27 9.56 0.46 18.78
CA ASN A 27 10.57 1.07 17.93
C ASN A 27 10.59 0.39 16.57
N VAL A 28 10.87 1.18 15.53
CA VAL A 28 11.03 0.65 14.18
C VAL A 28 12.35 -0.09 14.10
N GLN A 29 12.28 -1.41 13.91
CA GLN A 29 13.44 -2.26 13.73
C GLN A 29 13.81 -2.38 12.26
N ARG A 30 12.80 -2.39 11.38
CA ARG A 30 13.00 -2.57 9.95
C ARG A 30 11.88 -1.97 9.15
N GLU A 31 12.22 -1.36 8.03
CA GLU A 31 11.27 -0.95 7.01
C GLU A 31 11.46 -1.85 5.78
N SER A 32 10.36 -2.35 5.25
CA SER A 32 10.36 -3.19 4.05
C SER A 32 9.38 -2.62 3.04
N THR A 33 9.72 -2.68 1.75
CA THR A 33 8.83 -2.26 0.67
C THR A 33 7.50 -3.01 0.76
N CYS A 34 6.39 -2.28 0.64
CA CYS A 34 5.06 -2.87 0.73
C CYS A 34 4.86 -3.86 -0.42
N PRO A 35 4.65 -5.16 -0.15
CA PRO A 35 4.56 -6.18 -1.19
C PRO A 35 3.29 -6.03 -2.04
N LEU A 36 2.23 -5.43 -1.50
CA LEU A 36 0.95 -5.26 -2.18
C LEU A 36 0.94 -4.13 -3.21
N CYS A 37 1.68 -3.04 -2.95
CA CYS A 37 1.77 -1.92 -3.88
C CYS A 37 3.16 -1.76 -4.50
N ALA A 38 4.09 -2.69 -4.23
CA ALA A 38 5.48 -2.67 -4.70
C ALA A 38 6.16 -1.30 -4.50
N GLY A 39 5.94 -0.65 -3.35
CA GLY A 39 6.54 0.66 -3.06
C GLY A 39 5.75 1.87 -3.55
N THR A 40 4.71 1.69 -4.36
CA THR A 40 4.00 2.82 -4.99
C THR A 40 3.04 3.59 -4.07
N GLY A 41 2.76 3.06 -2.88
CA GLY A 41 1.78 3.62 -1.93
C GLY A 41 0.33 3.62 -2.46
N THR A 42 0.08 3.10 -3.66
CA THR A 42 -1.23 3.19 -4.31
C THR A 42 -1.64 1.83 -4.84
N GLN A 43 -2.94 1.53 -4.77
CA GLN A 43 -3.52 0.37 -5.42
C GLN A 43 -4.53 0.87 -6.44
N VAL A 44 -4.48 0.30 -7.64
CA VAL A 44 -5.46 0.59 -8.68
C VAL A 44 -6.66 -0.30 -8.41
N PHE A 45 -7.77 0.32 -8.05
CA PHE A 45 -9.06 -0.37 -7.99
C PHE A 45 -9.77 -0.15 -9.32
N ASN A 46 -10.19 -1.25 -9.95
CA ASN A 46 -11.14 -1.21 -11.05
C ASN A 46 -12.54 -1.41 -10.46
N PRO A 47 -13.37 -0.35 -10.37
CA PRO A 47 -14.72 -0.45 -9.79
C PRO A 47 -15.72 -1.20 -10.69
N ALA A 48 -15.26 -1.90 -11.73
CA ALA A 48 -16.10 -2.60 -12.70
C ALA A 48 -16.16 -4.13 -12.44
N THR A 49 -15.74 -4.60 -11.27
CA THR A 49 -15.63 -6.02 -10.95
C THR A 49 -16.30 -6.39 -9.61
N GLU A 50 -17.29 -5.61 -9.18
CA GLU A 50 -18.16 -5.91 -8.05
C GLU A 50 -19.54 -6.37 -8.54
#